data_AF-A0A2V7V8V0-F1
#
_entry.id   AF-A0A2V7V8V0-F1
#
_cell.length_a   1.000
_cell.length_b   1.000
_cell.length_c   1.000
_cell.angle_alpha   90.00
_cell.angle_beta   90.00
_cell.angle_gamma   90.00
#
_symmetry.space_group_name_H-M   'P 1'
#
loop_
_entity.id
_entity.type
_entity.pdbx_description
1 polymer ?
#
loop_
_entity_poly.entity_id
_entity_poly.type
_entity_poly.pdbx_seq_one_letter_code
_entity_poly.pdbx_strand_id
1 'polypeptide(L)' 'MFEAAELGRKVSKSEYATQLPDLRSGLLAAQVALRPAGVPVILVFSGADGAGKSETVQRLHEWLDPRGLETN' A
#
# COMPACT_ATOMS: atom_id res chain seq x y z
N MET A 1 7.39 9.95 -21.03
CA MET A 1 7.46 9.97 -19.54
C MET A 1 6.47 9.00 -18.90
N PHE A 2 5.23 8.89 -19.39
CA PHE A 2 4.23 7.96 -18.84
C PHE A 2 4.17 6.59 -19.54
N GLU A 3 4.99 6.33 -20.57
CA GLU A 3 4.89 5.09 -21.36
C GLU A 3 5.04 3.82 -20.50
N ALA A 4 5.83 3.88 -19.42
CA ALA A 4 6.00 2.76 -18.50
C ALA A 4 4.75 2.41 -17.67
N ALA A 5 3.84 3.38 -17.46
CA ALA A 5 2.59 3.18 -16.74
C ALA A 5 1.48 2.61 -17.66
N GLU A 6 1.63 2.74 -18.97
CA GLU A 6 0.66 2.29 -19.98
C GLU A 6 0.88 0.86 -20.45
N LEU A 7 1.88 0.15 -19.90
CA LEU A 7 2.25 -1.22 -20.27
C LEU A 7 1.19 -2.29 -19.93
N GLY A 8 0.01 -1.88 -19.46
CA GLY A 8 -1.09 -2.80 -19.15
C GLY A 8 -0.74 -3.82 -18.08
N ARG A 9 0.13 -3.46 -17.13
CA ARG A 9 0.60 -4.34 -16.05
C ARG A 9 -0.58 -4.91 -15.26
N LYS A 10 -0.62 -6.23 -15.16
CA LYS A 10 -1.64 -6.97 -14.42
C LYS A 10 -0.98 -8.08 -13.62
N VAL A 11 -1.53 -8.33 -12.44
CA VAL A 11 -1.23 -9.50 -11.62
C VAL A 11 -2.44 -10.43 -11.71
N SER A 12 -2.21 -11.72 -11.92
CA SER A 12 -3.30 -12.70 -11.96
C SER A 12 -3.93 -12.86 -10.57
N LYS A 13 -5.20 -13.27 -10.49
CA LYS A 13 -5.88 -13.46 -9.19
C LYS A 13 -5.18 -14.51 -8.31
N SER A 14 -4.69 -15.59 -8.91
CA SER A 14 -3.97 -16.65 -8.20
C SER A 14 -2.65 -16.13 -7.65
N GLU A 15 -1.86 -15.45 -8.47
CA GLU A 15 -0.58 -14.87 -8.06
C GLU A 15 -0.75 -13.82 -6.95
N TYR A 16 -1.74 -12.94 -7.09
CA TYR A 16 -2.10 -11.98 -6.05
C TYR A 16 -2.45 -12.69 -4.74
N ALA A 17 -3.31 -13.71 -4.79
CA ALA A 17 -3.71 -14.47 -3.60
C ALA A 17 -2.52 -15.20 -2.95
N THR A 18 -1.56 -15.67 -3.74
CA THR A 18 -0.34 -16.31 -3.24
C THR A 18 0.61 -15.32 -2.55
N GLN A 19 0.80 -14.12 -3.11
CA GLN A 19 1.74 -13.13 -2.57
C GLN A 19 1.16 -12.30 -1.40
N LEU A 20 -0.17 -12.18 -1.35
CA LEU A 20 -0.85 -11.30 -0.41
C LEU A 20 -0.54 -11.57 1.08
N PRO A 21 -0.52 -12.82 1.58
CA PRO A 21 -0.27 -13.09 3.00
C PRO A 21 1.09 -12.57 3.44
N ASP A 22 2.15 -12.89 2.70
CA ASP A 22 3.52 -12.48 3.04
C ASP A 22 3.68 -10.97 2.97
N LEU A 23 3.09 -10.33 1.96
CA LEU A 23 3.11 -8.87 1.83
C LEU A 23 2.42 -8.18 3.02
N ARG A 24 1.23 -8.66 3.42
CA ARG A 24 0.50 -8.10 4.57
C ARG A 24 1.28 -8.26 5.87
N SER A 25 1.82 -9.45 6.11
CA SER A 25 2.63 -9.73 7.30
C SER A 25 3.90 -8.86 7.33
N GLY A 26 4.57 -8.69 6.18
CA GLY A 26 5.74 -7.83 6.05
C GLY A 26 5.43 -6.35 6.31
N LEU A 27 4.29 -5.85 5.81
CA LEU A 27 3.86 -4.47 6.05
C LEU A 27 3.58 -4.21 7.55
N LEU A 28 2.90 -5.13 8.24
CA LEU A 28 2.67 -5.02 9.67
C LEU A 28 3.98 -5.08 10.47
N ALA A 29 4.89 -5.99 10.11
CA ALA A 29 6.20 -6.08 10.75
C ALA A 29 7.01 -4.78 10.59
N ALA A 30 7.00 -4.20 9.39
CA ALA A 30 7.63 -2.91 9.14
C ALA A 30 7.01 -1.79 9.99
N GLN A 31 5.68 -1.74 10.09
CA GLN A 31 4.98 -0.77 10.94
C GLN A 31 5.36 -0.90 12.41
N VAL A 32 5.49 -2.13 12.93
CA VAL A 32 5.94 -2.37 14.30
C VAL A 32 7.39 -1.92 14.50
N ALA A 33 8.27 -2.20 13.54
CA ALA A 33 9.68 -1.81 13.60
C ALA A 33 9.88 -0.27 13.55
N LEU A 34 8.97 0.47 12.92
CA LEU A 34 9.01 1.94 12.89
C LEU A 34 8.73 2.57 14.26
N ARG A 35 7.94 1.92 15.12
CA ARG A 35 7.56 2.48 16.44
C ARG A 35 8.77 2.84 17.32
N PRO A 36 9.72 1.93 17.59
CA PRO A 36 10.92 2.27 18.37
C PRO A 36 11.91 3.16 17.61
N ALA A 37 11.86 3.16 16.26
CA ALA A 37 12.74 4.00 15.46
C ALA A 37 12.39 5.49 15.56
N GLY A 38 11.13 5.83 15.91
CA GLY A 38 10.68 7.20 16.07
C GLY A 38 10.69 8.02 14.77
N VAL A 39 10.71 7.34 13.61
CA VAL A 39 10.77 7.98 12.30
C VAL A 39 9.36 8.05 11.69
N PRO A 40 8.84 9.23 11.36
CA PRO A 40 7.56 9.35 10.66
C PRO A 40 7.68 8.93 9.20
N VAL A 41 6.63 8.30 8.67
CA VAL A 41 6.52 7.93 7.25
C VAL A 41 5.31 8.64 6.65
N ILE A 42 5.53 9.36 5.54
CA ILE A 42 4.49 10.09 4.81
C ILE A 42 4.29 9.42 3.45
N LEU A 43 3.05 9.06 3.14
CA LEU A 43 2.67 8.49 1.85
C LEU A 43 1.76 9.46 1.09
N VAL A 44 2.16 9.85 -0.12
CA VAL A 44 1.39 10.76 -0.97
C VAL A 44 0.81 9.98 -2.15
N PHE A 45 -0.51 9.97 -2.26
CA PHE A 45 -1.24 9.34 -3.36
C PHE A 45 -1.71 10.41 -4.35
N SER A 46 -1.17 10.41 -5.57
CA SER A 46 -1.53 11.34 -6.64
C SER A 46 -1.72 10.60 -7.98
N GLY A 47 -2.35 11.26 -8.95
CA GLY A 47 -2.64 10.68 -10.26
C GLY A 47 -4.02 11.06 -10.78
N ALA A 48 -4.35 10.58 -11.97
CA ALA A 48 -5.62 10.85 -12.63
C ALA A 48 -6.84 10.32 -11.83
N ASP A 49 -8.01 10.89 -12.10
CA ASP A 49 -9.26 10.39 -11.53
C ASP A 49 -9.57 8.98 -12.04
N GLY A 50 -10.08 8.14 -11.14
CA GLY A 50 -10.30 6.72 -11.44
C GLY A 50 -9.03 5.84 -11.44
N ALA A 51 -7.84 6.38 -11.13
CA ALA A 51 -6.59 5.62 -11.10
C ALA A 51 -6.45 4.66 -9.88
N GLY A 52 -7.47 4.56 -9.02
CA GLY A 52 -7.45 3.64 -7.86
C GLY A 52 -6.79 4.20 -6.59
N LYS A 53 -6.62 5.54 -6.48
CA LYS A 53 -5.93 6.20 -5.36
C LYS A 53 -6.62 5.88 -4.02
N SER A 54 -7.92 6.15 -3.93
CA SER A 54 -8.71 5.97 -2.71
C SER A 54 -8.84 4.49 -2.34
N GLU A 55 -9.01 3.61 -3.32
CA GLU A 55 -9.08 2.17 -3.15
C GLU A 55 -7.76 1.60 -2.60
N THR A 56 -6.64 2.16 -3.03
CA THR A 56 -5.31 1.78 -2.51
C THR A 56 -5.13 2.25 -1.08
N VAL A 57 -5.51 3.49 -0.75
CA VAL A 57 -5.49 4.00 0.63
C VAL A 57 -6.37 3.15 1.53
N GLN A 58 -7.61 2.88 1.12
CA GLN A 58 -8.54 2.02 1.86
C GLN A 58 -7.95 0.64 2.12
N ARG A 59 -7.29 0.04 1.13
CA ARG A 59 -6.65 -1.27 1.28
C ARG A 59 -5.51 -1.27 2.29
N LEU A 60 -4.74 -0.18 2.37
CA LEU A 60 -3.70 -0.05 3.40
C LEU A 60 -4.31 0.12 4.80
N HIS A 61 -5.40 0.88 4.93
CA HIS A 61 -6.16 1.01 6.18
C HIS A 61 -6.72 -0.33 6.67
N GLU A 62 -7.11 -1.22 5.76
CA GLU A 62 -7.57 -2.57 6.11
C GLU A 62 -6.44 -3.48 6.61
N TRP A 63 -5.19 -3.23 6.21
CA TRP A 63 -4.06 -4.16 6.44
C TRP A 63 -3.15 -3.74 7.57
N LEU A 64 -2.98 -2.44 7.77
CA LEU A 64 -2.10 -1.88 8.79
C LEU A 64 -2.84 -1.66 10.12
N ASP A 65 -2.09 -1.52 11.20
CA ASP A 65 -2.66 -1.16 12.51
C ASP A 65 -3.10 0.31 12.50
N PRO A 66 -4.41 0.60 12.71
CA PRO A 66 -4.95 1.96 12.61
C PRO A 66 -4.38 2.91 13.67
N ARG A 67 -3.85 2.39 14.79
CA ARG A 67 -3.28 3.23 15.87
C ARG A 67 -2.03 3.99 15.45
N GLY A 68 -1.42 3.62 14.32
CA GLY A 68 -0.24 4.28 13.76
C GLY A 68 -0.51 4.93 12.40
N LEU A 69 -1.77 5.15 12.05
CA LEU A 69 -2.18 5.71 10.76
C LEU A 69 -3.04 6.95 10.95
N GLU A 70 -2.79 7.95 10.12
CA GLU A 70 -3.59 9.15 10.01
C GLU A 70 -3.80 9.46 8.51
N THR A 71 -4.96 10.00 8.15
CA THR A 71 -5.25 10.43 6.79
C THR A 71 -6.00 11.75 6.86
N ASN A 72 -5.56 12.72 6.05
CA ASN A 72 -6.14 14.06 5.96
C ASN A 72 -7.37 14.09 5.06
#